data_AF-A0A815G0R3-F1
#
_entry.id   AF-A0A815G0R3-F1
#
_cell.length_a   1.000
_cell.length_b   1.000
_cell.length_c   1.000
_cell.angle_alpha   90.00
_cell.angle_beta   90.00
_cell.angle_gamma   90.00
#
_symmetry.space_group_name_H-M   'P 1'
#
loop_
_entity.id
_entity.type
_entity.pdbx_description
1 polymer ?
#
loop_
_entity_poly.entity_id
_entity_poly.type
_entity_poly.pdbx_seq_one_letter_code
_entity_poly.pdbx_strand_id
1 'polypeptide(L)'
;MAGVAKLFDDHILDKSKESVDLNDEEYKGKVIGLYFSAHCSDNDEESFNEYYEHMPWLTLDFKESDKKAEIEKKFHITGIPTLILLDGYSGDIICTDADERISLDDSEGEKFPWKSL
;
A
#
# COMPACT_ATOMS: atom_id res chain seq x y z
N MET A 1 2.96 -8.06 17.46
CA MET A 1 3.13 -6.91 16.57
C MET A 1 1.90 -6.01 16.64
N ALA A 2 2.09 -4.69 16.68
CA ALA A 2 1.02 -3.70 16.56
C ALA A 2 1.21 -3.00 15.21
N GLY A 3 0.18 -2.36 14.65
CA GLY A 3 0.39 -1.53 13.47
C GLY A 3 0.35 -2.23 12.11
N VAL A 4 0.94 -1.55 11.13
CA VAL A 4 1.04 -1.98 9.72
C VAL A 4 1.76 -3.31 9.59
N ALA A 5 2.77 -3.61 10.41
CA ALA A 5 3.43 -4.90 10.32
C ALA A 5 2.52 -6.09 10.69
N LYS A 6 1.49 -5.90 11.53
CA LYS A 6 0.50 -6.98 11.77
C LYS A 6 -0.39 -7.21 10.55
N LEU A 7 -0.59 -6.19 9.72
CA LEU A 7 -1.30 -6.32 8.46
C LEU A 7 -0.52 -7.15 7.45
N PHE A 8 0.81 -7.04 7.44
CA PHE A 8 1.65 -7.61 6.39
C PHE A 8 2.64 -8.71 6.83
N ASP A 9 2.81 -8.98 8.13
CA ASP A 9 3.53 -10.15 8.71
C ASP A 9 4.82 -10.54 7.95
N ASP A 10 5.76 -9.59 7.81
CA ASP A 10 7.06 -9.71 7.09
C ASP A 10 7.00 -9.90 5.56
N HIS A 11 5.82 -9.87 4.97
CA HIS A 11 5.58 -10.06 3.53
C HIS A 11 5.74 -8.80 2.66
N ILE A 12 6.29 -7.71 3.22
CA ILE A 12 6.61 -6.51 2.44
C ILE A 12 8.05 -6.57 2.00
N LEU A 13 8.23 -6.40 0.69
CA LEU A 13 9.52 -6.38 0.03
C LEU A 13 9.86 -4.97 -0.42
N ASP A 14 11.12 -4.59 -0.28
CA ASP A 14 11.68 -3.43 -0.96
C ASP A 14 12.05 -3.74 -2.43
N LYS A 15 12.65 -2.76 -3.10
CA LYS A 15 13.11 -2.91 -4.49
C LYS A 15 14.19 -3.98 -4.67
N SER A 16 14.96 -4.26 -3.62
CA SER A 16 15.98 -5.31 -3.60
C SER A 16 15.37 -6.69 -3.34
N LYS A 17 14.04 -6.77 -3.17
CA LYS A 17 13.31 -7.96 -2.71
C LYS A 17 13.74 -8.39 -1.30
N GLU A 18 14.22 -7.45 -0.49
CA GLU A 18 14.53 -7.67 0.91
C GLU A 18 13.30 -7.37 1.76
N SER A 19 13.05 -8.20 2.77
CA SER A 19 11.93 -8.01 3.70
C SER A 19 12.14 -6.74 4.52
N VAL A 20 11.11 -5.90 4.59
CA VAL A 20 11.11 -4.64 5.35
C VAL A 20 10.23 -4.81 6.58
N ASP A 21 10.82 -4.64 7.77
CA ASP A 21 10.06 -4.54 9.01
C ASP A 21 9.45 -3.14 9.14
N LEU A 22 8.12 -3.07 9.10
CA LEU A 22 7.37 -1.83 9.22
C LEU A 22 7.04 -1.46 10.69
N ASN A 23 7.54 -2.19 11.68
CA ASN A 23 7.30 -1.94 13.11
C ASN A 23 8.26 -0.93 13.78
N ASP A 24 9.11 -0.25 13.02
CA ASP A 24 10.12 0.59 13.67
C ASP A 24 9.52 1.90 14.24
N GLU A 25 10.04 2.40 15.37
CA GLU A 25 9.66 3.73 15.91
C GLU A 25 9.82 4.84 14.86
N GLU A 26 10.65 4.56 13.85
CA GLU A 26 10.87 5.38 12.69
C GLU A 26 9.60 5.71 11.89
N TYR A 27 8.56 4.87 11.92
CA TYR A 27 7.30 5.12 11.21
C TYR A 27 6.26 5.88 12.03
N LYS A 28 6.59 6.24 13.27
CA LYS A 28 5.72 7.04 14.13
C LYS A 28 5.51 8.44 13.57
N GLY A 29 4.24 8.77 13.27
CA GLY A 29 3.87 10.04 12.64
C GLY A 29 4.10 10.08 11.13
N LYS A 30 4.50 8.96 10.51
CA LYS A 30 4.54 8.81 9.05
C LYS A 30 3.23 8.20 8.55
N VAL A 31 2.93 8.43 7.27
CA VAL A 31 1.79 7.84 6.57
C VAL A 31 2.32 6.84 5.56
N ILE A 32 1.74 5.64 5.53
CA ILE A 32 2.07 4.58 4.58
C ILE A 32 0.98 4.52 3.52
N GLY A 33 1.36 4.60 2.24
CA GLY A 33 0.45 4.44 1.11
C GLY A 33 0.50 3.02 0.56
N LEU A 34 -0.65 2.36 0.47
CA LEU A 34 -0.86 1.08 -0.17
C LEU A 34 -1.51 1.28 -1.53
N TYR A 35 -0.77 1.01 -2.59
CA TYR A 35 -1.21 1.21 -3.96
C TYR A 35 -1.54 -0.12 -4.63
N PHE A 36 -2.77 -0.23 -5.15
CA PHE A 36 -3.26 -1.40 -5.88
C PHE A 36 -3.39 -1.05 -7.37
N SER A 37 -2.75 -1.83 -8.23
CA SER A 37 -2.73 -1.63 -9.69
C SER A 37 -3.14 -2.89 -10.46
N ALA A 38 -3.53 -2.73 -11.72
CA ALA A 38 -3.93 -3.81 -12.63
C ALA A 38 -2.88 -4.91 -12.77
N HIS A 39 -1.61 -4.51 -12.84
CA HIS A 39 -0.48 -5.42 -13.02
C HIS A 39 -0.23 -6.33 -11.81
N CYS A 40 -0.81 -5.99 -10.64
CA CYS A 40 -0.82 -6.89 -9.50
C CYS A 40 -1.80 -8.06 -9.69
N SER A 41 -2.71 -8.01 -10.67
CA SER A 41 -3.71 -9.05 -10.98
C SER A 41 -3.43 -9.86 -12.24
N ASP A 42 -2.48 -9.42 -13.07
CA ASP A 42 -2.06 -10.17 -14.25
C ASP A 42 -1.20 -11.38 -13.83
N ASN A 43 -1.44 -12.54 -14.44
CA ASN A 43 -0.89 -13.85 -14.02
C ASN A 43 0.62 -14.05 -14.33
N ASP A 44 1.36 -12.99 -14.62
CA ASP A 44 2.74 -13.09 -15.09
C ASP A 44 3.71 -12.34 -14.15
N GLU A 45 4.53 -13.11 -13.43
CA GLU A 45 5.52 -12.59 -12.47
C GLU A 45 6.56 -11.70 -13.16
N GLU A 46 6.89 -11.96 -14.43
CA GLU A 46 7.84 -11.17 -15.21
C GLU A 46 7.29 -9.77 -15.48
N SER A 47 6.05 -9.68 -15.97
CA SER A 47 5.34 -8.41 -16.18
C SER A 47 5.16 -7.59 -14.90
N PHE A 48 4.89 -8.26 -13.77
CA PHE A 48 4.82 -7.63 -12.46
C PHE A 48 6.18 -7.04 -12.04
N ASN A 49 7.26 -7.82 -12.19
CA ASN A 49 8.61 -7.38 -11.85
C ASN A 49 9.06 -6.19 -12.73
N GLU A 50 8.82 -6.22 -14.04
CA GLU A 50 9.16 -5.12 -14.94
C GLU A 50 8.40 -3.82 -14.60
N TYR A 51 7.10 -3.93 -14.32
CA TYR A 51 6.30 -2.77 -13.92
C TYR A 51 6.78 -2.18 -12.60
N TYR A 52 7.13 -3.05 -11.65
CA TYR A 52 7.52 -2.64 -10.30
C TYR A 52 8.97 -2.14 -10.22
N GLU A 53 9.87 -2.57 -11.11
CA GLU A 53 11.26 -2.11 -11.15
C GLU A 53 11.36 -0.58 -11.28
N HIS A 54 10.42 0.04 -12.00
CA HIS A 54 10.36 1.48 -12.19
C HIS A 54 9.67 2.24 -11.04
N MET A 55 9.06 1.55 -10.08
CA MET A 55 8.28 2.19 -9.02
C MET A 55 9.14 2.51 -7.79
N PRO A 56 8.95 3.68 -7.14
CA PRO A 56 9.75 4.08 -5.97
C PRO A 56 9.30 3.47 -4.64
N TRP A 57 8.10 2.90 -4.57
CA TRP A 57 7.45 2.41 -3.34
C TRP A 57 7.67 0.91 -3.10
N LEU A 58 7.29 0.40 -1.92
CA LEU A 58 7.36 -1.01 -1.50
C LEU A 58 6.25 -1.87 -2.15
N THR A 59 6.39 -3.20 -2.15
CA THR A 59 5.37 -4.13 -2.66
C THR A 59 5.19 -5.36 -1.79
N LEU A 60 4.01 -5.95 -1.88
CA LEU A 60 3.77 -7.32 -1.50
C LEU A 60 4.44 -8.26 -2.52
N ASP A 61 4.97 -9.40 -2.08
CA ASP A 61 5.43 -10.45 -2.99
C ASP A 61 4.25 -10.93 -3.86
N PHE A 62 4.51 -11.14 -5.16
CA PHE A 62 3.53 -11.70 -6.10
C PHE A 62 2.99 -13.05 -5.63
N LYS A 63 3.80 -13.82 -4.88
CA LYS A 63 3.42 -15.13 -4.34
C LYS A 63 2.42 -15.06 -3.19
N GLU A 64 2.24 -13.89 -2.58
CA GLU A 64 1.35 -13.66 -1.44
C GLU A 64 -0.06 -13.25 -1.90
N SER A 65 -0.59 -13.93 -2.92
CA SER A 65 -1.89 -13.64 -3.53
C SER A 65 -3.06 -13.80 -2.54
N ASP A 66 -2.97 -14.76 -1.62
CA ASP A 66 -3.93 -14.93 -0.53
C ASP A 66 -3.95 -13.70 0.39
N LYS A 67 -2.77 -13.18 0.73
CA LYS A 67 -2.62 -11.99 1.58
C LYS A 67 -3.15 -10.75 0.90
N LYS A 68 -2.88 -10.60 -0.40
CA LYS A 68 -3.48 -9.56 -1.24
C LYS A 68 -5.01 -9.61 -1.18
N ALA A 69 -5.61 -10.79 -1.36
CA ALA A 69 -7.06 -10.96 -1.31
C ALA A 69 -7.65 -10.65 0.08
N GLU A 70 -6.95 -11.00 1.17
CA GLU A 70 -7.35 -10.61 2.53
C GLU A 70 -7.37 -9.08 2.69
N ILE A 71 -6.36 -8.39 2.15
CA ILE A 71 -6.22 -6.94 2.23
C ILE A 71 -7.30 -6.24 1.39
N GLU A 72 -7.51 -6.68 0.15
CA GLU A 72 -8.58 -6.18 -0.72
C GLU A 72 -9.94 -6.30 -0.05
N LYS A 73 -10.22 -7.45 0.57
CA LYS A 73 -11.46 -7.68 1.31
C LYS A 73 -11.55 -6.82 2.56
N LYS A 74 -10.46 -6.65 3.30
CA LYS A 74 -10.41 -5.86 4.54
C LYS A 74 -10.70 -4.39 4.28
N PHE A 75 -10.14 -3.84 3.21
CA PHE A 75 -10.32 -2.43 2.84
C PHE A 75 -11.43 -2.19 1.82
N HIS A 76 -12.19 -3.23 1.46
CA HIS A 76 -13.28 -3.16 0.48
C HIS A 76 -12.83 -2.54 -0.85
N ILE A 77 -11.67 -2.96 -1.34
CA ILE A 77 -11.13 -2.52 -2.63
C ILE A 77 -11.98 -3.13 -3.74
N THR A 78 -12.75 -2.30 -4.43
CA THR A 78 -13.66 -2.74 -5.51
C THR A 78 -13.18 -2.37 -6.90
N GLY A 79 -12.08 -1.64 -7.02
CA GLY A 79 -11.57 -1.13 -8.28
C GLY A 79 -10.06 -0.91 -8.27
N ILE A 80 -9.53 -0.55 -9.42
CA ILE A 80 -8.13 -0.19 -9.63
C ILE A 80 -8.07 0.97 -10.63
N PRO A 81 -7.10 1.91 -10.52
CA PRO A 81 -6.15 2.02 -9.40
C PRO A 81 -6.88 2.37 -8.09
N THR A 82 -6.29 2.00 -6.94
CA THR A 82 -6.78 2.41 -5.61
C THR A 82 -5.59 2.67 -4.70
N LEU A 83 -5.62 3.79 -3.98
CA LEU A 83 -4.58 4.16 -3.03
C LEU A 83 -5.18 4.34 -1.64
N ILE A 84 -4.69 3.54 -0.68
CA ILE A 84 -5.10 3.59 0.73
C ILE A 84 -3.97 4.16 1.57
N LEU A 85 -4.26 5.14 2.42
CA LEU A 85 -3.34 5.69 3.40
C LEU A 85 -3.58 5.08 4.77
N LEU A 86 -2.51 4.63 5.41
CA LEU A 86 -2.50 4.08 6.76
C LEU A 86 -1.56 4.88 7.67
N ASP A 87 -1.86 4.91 8.97
CA ASP A 87 -0.91 5.39 9.97
C ASP A 87 0.25 4.40 10.10
N GLY A 88 1.49 4.89 9.96
CA GLY A 88 2.68 4.05 9.94
C GLY A 88 2.95 3.30 11.25
N TYR A 89 2.42 3.77 12.38
CA TYR A 89 2.62 3.16 13.70
C TYR A 89 1.43 2.32 14.14
N SER A 90 0.21 2.85 14.05
CA SER A 90 -1.00 2.14 14.50
C SER A 90 -1.61 1.25 13.43
N GLY A 91 -1.27 1.45 12.16
CA GLY A 91 -1.86 0.73 11.03
C GLY A 91 -3.34 1.05 10.80
N ASP A 92 -3.83 2.12 11.42
CA ASP A 92 -5.21 2.58 11.24
C ASP A 92 -5.37 3.23 9.87
N ILE A 93 -6.59 3.10 9.34
CA ILE A 93 -6.95 3.72 8.07
C ILE A 93 -7.02 5.23 8.23
N ILE A 94 -6.31 5.96 7.38
CA ILE A 94 -6.38 7.41 7.28
C ILE A 94 -7.32 7.83 6.15
N CYS A 95 -7.18 7.22 4.97
CA CYS A 95 -7.94 7.53 3.77
C CYS A 95 -7.96 6.31 2.85
N THR A 96 -9.07 6.03 2.19
CA THR A 96 -9.22 4.87 1.28
C THR A 96 -9.38 5.26 -0.19
N ASP A 97 -9.56 6.56 -0.44
CA ASP A 97 -9.88 7.18 -1.73
C ASP A 97 -8.78 8.17 -2.17
N ALA A 98 -7.53 7.94 -1.74
CA ALA A 98 -6.46 8.93 -1.91
C ALA A 98 -6.10 9.16 -3.39
N ASP A 99 -6.24 8.13 -4.24
CA ASP A 99 -6.04 8.26 -5.68
C ASP A 99 -7.08 9.19 -6.33
N GLU A 100 -8.35 9.12 -5.89
CA GLU A 100 -9.39 10.04 -6.34
C GLU A 100 -9.11 11.46 -5.84
N ARG A 101 -8.68 11.63 -4.59
CA ARG A 101 -8.31 12.94 -4.02
C ARG A 101 -7.21 13.61 -4.82
N ILE A 102 -6.13 12.89 -5.11
CA ILE A 102 -5.00 13.38 -5.90
C ILE A 102 -5.46 13.74 -7.32
N SER A 103 -6.29 12.89 -7.93
CA SER A 103 -6.65 13.06 -9.35
C SER A 103 -7.70 14.15 -9.58
N LEU A 104 -8.60 14.40 -8.61
CA LEU A 104 -9.80 15.20 -8.81
C LEU A 104 -9.90 16.46 -7.95
N ASP A 105 -9.30 16.49 -6.75
CA ASP A 105 -9.49 17.60 -5.78
C ASP A 105 -8.18 18.33 -5.46
N ASP A 106 -7.09 17.60 -5.23
CA ASP A 106 -5.89 18.15 -4.61
C ASP A 106 -4.62 17.51 -5.19
N SER A 107 -4.32 17.85 -6.45
CA SER A 107 -3.15 17.32 -7.17
C SER A 107 -1.81 17.73 -6.55
N GLU A 108 -1.78 18.84 -5.81
CA GLU A 108 -0.58 19.35 -5.13
C GLU A 108 -0.45 18.84 -3.70
N GLY A 109 -1.47 18.15 -3.16
CA GLY A 109 -1.43 17.54 -1.83
C GLY A 109 -1.54 18.52 -0.66
N GLU A 110 -2.15 19.69 -0.83
CA GLU A 110 -2.27 20.71 0.22
C GLU A 110 -3.09 20.25 1.43
N LYS A 111 -4.04 19.32 1.21
CA LYS A 111 -4.94 18.75 2.22
C LYS A 111 -4.50 17.34 2.66
N PHE A 112 -3.34 16.86 2.19
CA PHE A 112 -2.77 15.58 2.62
C PHE A 112 -2.69 15.53 4.17
N PRO A 113 -3.06 14.42 4.83
CA PRO A 113 -3.35 13.09 4.28
C PRO A 113 -4.84 12.81 4.05
N TRP A 114 -5.68 13.84 3.83
CA TRP A 114 -7.11 13.71 3.55
C TRP A 114 -7.84 12.77 4.53
N LYS A 115 -7.62 13.00 5.83
CA LYS A 115 -8.25 12.20 6.89
C LYS A 115 -9.76 12.14 6.64
N SER A 116 -10.30 10.93 6.44
CA SER A 116 -11.75 10.74 6.42
C SER A 116 -12.30 11.22 7.75
N LEU A 117 -13.23 12.20 7.71
CA LEU A 117 -13.91 12.76 8.88
C LEU A 117 -14.85 11.74 9.53
#